data_AF-A0A2I0NVD0-F1
#
_entry.id   AF-A0A2I0NVD0-F1
#
_cell.length_a   1.000
_cell.length_b   1.000
_cell.length_c   1.000
_cell.angle_alpha   90.00
_cell.angle_beta   90.00
_cell.angle_gamma   90.00
#
_symmetry.space_group_name_H-M   'P 1'
#
loop_
_entity.id
_entity.type
_entity.pdbx_description
1 polymer ?
#
loop_
_entity_poly.entity_id
_entity_poly.type
_entity_poly.pdbx_seq_one_letter_code
_entity_poly.pdbx_strand_id
1 'polypeptide(L)'
;PFLPGDSLLFVSGAAAASGILELPWLFIAIILGAVIGDSVNYWIGNYLGIRVFLERFPTLVKKEYIDRTYQFYEKYGGATIFVARFVPLVRTFAPFLAGVGSMHYPRFLFYNLLGAVVWTTGIVLAGYYLGSFTVVKENMSLLIIAVLALSAVTILFILFSVISGYLQKRMSAGDRKE
;
A
#
# COMPACT_ATOMS: atom_id res chain seq x y z
N PRO A 1 8.39 0.26 -3.97
CA PRO A 1 7.69 -0.88 -4.60
C PRO A 1 6.53 -0.38 -5.47
N PHE A 2 6.67 -0.51 -6.79
CA PHE A 2 5.52 -0.66 -7.68
C PHE A 2 4.84 -1.97 -7.24
N LEU A 3 3.86 -1.85 -6.35
CA LEU A 3 3.09 -2.99 -5.89
C LEU A 3 2.22 -3.49 -7.04
N PRO A 4 1.79 -4.77 -7.01
CA PRO A 4 0.78 -5.29 -7.94
C PRO A 4 -0.41 -4.34 -8.10
N GLY A 5 -0.78 -3.63 -7.02
CA GLY A 5 -1.87 -2.66 -7.01
C GLY A 5 -1.70 -1.47 -7.96
N ASP A 6 -0.52 -0.84 -8.07
CA ASP A 6 -0.37 0.34 -8.96
C ASP A 6 -0.40 -0.06 -10.43
N SER A 7 0.22 -1.20 -10.75
CA SER A 7 0.17 -1.79 -12.09
C SER A 7 -1.26 -2.22 -12.44
N LEU A 8 -2.01 -2.78 -11.48
CA LEU A 8 -3.42 -3.13 -11.68
C LEU A 8 -4.27 -1.89 -11.95
N LEU A 9 -4.12 -0.81 -11.17
CA LEU A 9 -4.81 0.46 -11.38
C LEU A 9 -4.56 1.02 -12.79
N PHE A 10 -3.30 0.98 -13.23
CA PHE A 10 -2.90 1.41 -14.56
C PHE A 10 -3.59 0.57 -15.64
N VAL A 11 -3.52 -0.77 -15.53
CA VAL A 11 -4.15 -1.69 -16.47
C VAL A 11 -5.67 -1.53 -16.50
N SER A 12 -6.31 -1.34 -15.34
CA SER A 12 -7.75 -1.09 -15.28
C SER A 12 -8.13 0.21 -15.99
N GLY A 13 -7.32 1.27 -15.86
CA GLY A 13 -7.48 2.50 -16.65
C GLY A 13 -7.36 2.24 -18.16
N ALA A 14 -6.35 1.47 -18.58
CA ALA A 14 -6.16 1.13 -19.99
C ALA A 14 -7.28 0.24 -20.55
N ALA A 15 -7.81 -0.68 -19.74
CA ALA A 15 -8.98 -1.50 -20.07
C ALA A 15 -10.24 -0.64 -20.21
N ALA A 16 -10.42 0.38 -19.36
CA ALA A 16 -11.51 1.34 -19.50
C ALA A 16 -11.41 2.14 -20.81
N ALA A 17 -10.21 2.48 -21.28
CA ALA A 17 -10.00 3.14 -22.57
C ALA A 17 -10.34 2.26 -23.79
N SER A 18 -10.37 0.94 -23.59
CA SER A 18 -10.78 -0.04 -24.60
C SER A 18 -12.28 -0.38 -24.51
N GLY A 19 -13.03 0.27 -23.62
CA GLY A 19 -14.47 0.04 -23.43
C GLY A 19 -14.82 -1.23 -22.64
N ILE A 20 -13.82 -1.91 -22.04
CA ILE A 20 -14.03 -3.13 -21.26
C ILE A 20 -14.61 -2.80 -19.87
N LEU A 21 -14.22 -1.65 -19.31
CA LEU A 21 -14.65 -1.20 -17.99
C LEU A 21 -15.25 0.20 -18.06
N GLU A 22 -16.33 0.39 -17.31
CA GLU A 22 -16.95 1.70 -17.14
C GLU A 22 -16.16 2.54 -16.12
N LEU A 23 -15.69 3.70 -16.57
CA LEU A 23 -14.80 4.55 -15.79
C LEU A 23 -15.39 4.98 -14.42
N PRO A 24 -16.68 5.36 -14.30
CA PRO A 24 -17.25 5.75 -13.00
C PRO A 24 -17.24 4.61 -11.98
N TRP A 25 -17.64 3.40 -12.40
CA TRP A 25 -17.68 2.23 -11.53
C TRP A 25 -16.27 1.79 -11.11
N LEU A 26 -15.31 1.89 -12.01
CA LEU A 26 -13.92 1.64 -11.73
C LEU A 26 -13.39 2.57 -10.62
N PHE A 27 -13.66 3.88 -10.73
CA PHE A 27 -13.28 4.85 -9.70
C PHE A 27 -13.89 4.53 -8.34
N ILE A 28 -15.19 4.26 -8.29
CA ILE A 28 -15.89 3.94 -7.04
C ILE A 28 -15.28 2.68 -6.39
N ALA A 29 -15.11 1.60 -7.16
CA ALA A 29 -14.59 0.34 -6.65
C ALA A 29 -13.17 0.50 -6.08
N ILE A 30 -12.29 1.21 -6.80
CA ILE A 30 -10.92 1.44 -6.35
C ILE A 30 -10.87 2.29 -5.08
N ILE A 31 -11.58 3.44 -5.08
CA ILE A 31 -11.54 4.37 -3.94
C ILE A 31 -12.10 3.68 -2.70
N LEU A 32 -13.21 2.95 -2.82
CA LEU A 32 -13.77 2.17 -1.71
C LEU A 32 -12.80 1.12 -1.21
N GLY A 33 -12.22 0.31 -2.10
CA GLY A 33 -11.24 -0.71 -1.72
C GLY A 33 -10.02 -0.12 -1.00
N ALA A 34 -9.50 0.99 -1.52
CA ALA A 34 -8.38 1.71 -0.92
C ALA A 34 -8.73 2.27 0.47
N VAL A 35 -9.85 2.97 0.61
CA VAL A 35 -10.28 3.57 1.87
C VAL A 35 -10.58 2.49 2.92
N ILE A 36 -11.25 1.40 2.53
CA ILE A 36 -11.56 0.29 3.44
C ILE A 36 -10.27 -0.39 3.90
N GLY A 37 -9.36 -0.72 2.98
CA GLY A 37 -8.09 -1.36 3.32
C GLY A 37 -7.25 -0.51 4.27
N ASP A 38 -7.13 0.79 3.97
CA ASP A 38 -6.39 1.74 4.82
C ASP A 38 -7.08 1.92 6.19
N SER A 39 -8.42 1.92 6.24
CA SER A 39 -9.17 2.01 7.49
C SER A 39 -8.99 0.75 8.35
N VAL A 40 -9.02 -0.44 7.75
CA VAL A 40 -8.72 -1.70 8.45
C VAL A 40 -7.31 -1.65 9.03
N ASN A 41 -6.32 -1.20 8.26
CA ASN A 41 -4.95 -1.03 8.76
C ASN A 41 -4.86 -0.04 9.93
N TYR A 42 -5.56 1.10 9.83
CA TYR A 42 -5.66 2.06 10.93
C TYR A 42 -6.23 1.41 12.19
N TRP A 43 -7.33 0.67 12.07
CA TRP A 43 -7.96 0.02 13.22
C TRP A 43 -7.09 -1.08 13.81
N ILE A 44 -6.36 -1.84 13.00
CA ILE A 44 -5.37 -2.80 13.48
C ILE A 44 -4.29 -2.10 14.31
N GLY A 45 -3.75 -0.99 13.79
CA GLY A 45 -2.75 -0.18 14.51
C GLY A 45 -3.31 0.40 15.82
N ASN A 46 -4.53 0.93 15.78
CA ASN A 46 -5.21 1.53 16.92
C ASN A 46 -5.57 0.48 17.99
N TYR A 47 -6.03 -0.71 17.59
CA TYR A 47 -6.40 -1.80 18.48
C TYR A 47 -5.20 -2.44 19.17
N LEU A 48 -4.12 -2.71 18.42
CA LEU A 48 -2.88 -3.19 19.02
C LEU A 48 -2.31 -2.14 19.98
N GLY A 49 -2.36 -0.87 19.57
CA GLY A 49 -1.86 0.24 20.38
C GLY A 49 -0.36 0.14 20.66
N ILE A 50 0.20 1.22 21.20
CA ILE A 50 1.63 1.32 21.51
C ILE A 50 2.07 0.28 22.56
N ARG A 51 1.22 -0.03 23.55
CA ARG A 51 1.57 -0.90 24.68
C ARG A 51 1.76 -2.36 24.28
N VAL A 52 0.80 -2.95 23.55
CA VAL A 52 0.90 -4.36 23.13
C VAL A 52 2.07 -4.53 22.17
N PHE A 53 2.37 -3.53 21.34
CA PHE A 53 3.49 -3.59 20.41
C PHE A 53 4.85 -3.57 21.13
N LEU A 54 5.02 -2.70 22.13
CA LEU A 54 6.23 -2.65 22.96
C LEU A 54 6.42 -3.92 23.79
N GLU A 55 5.33 -4.53 24.27
CA GLU A 55 5.39 -5.76 25.09
C GLU A 55 5.64 -7.03 24.25
N ARG A 56 5.01 -7.18 23.08
CA ARG A 56 5.15 -8.38 22.24
C ARG A 56 6.33 -8.35 21.28
N PHE A 57 6.78 -7.17 20.84
CA PHE A 57 7.82 -7.03 19.82
C PHE A 57 8.93 -6.04 20.20
N PRO A 58 9.58 -6.21 21.37
CA PRO A 58 10.59 -5.27 21.89
C PRO A 58 11.83 -5.13 20.98
N THR A 59 12.09 -6.10 20.11
CA THR A 59 13.21 -6.09 19.15
C THR A 59 12.86 -5.51 17.79
N LEU A 60 11.58 -5.38 17.43
CA LEU A 60 11.14 -4.85 16.13
C LEU A 60 10.76 -3.37 16.19
N VAL A 61 10.24 -2.89 17.33
CA VAL A 61 9.84 -1.49 17.49
C VAL A 61 10.43 -0.93 18.78
N LYS A 62 11.38 -0.01 18.60
CA LYS A 62 11.94 0.79 19.68
C LYS A 62 10.99 1.93 20.01
N LYS A 63 10.89 2.27 21.30
CA LYS A 63 10.14 3.42 21.81
C LYS A 63 10.48 4.72 21.06
N GLU A 64 11.75 4.92 20.70
CA GLU A 64 12.21 6.05 19.88
C GLU A 64 11.52 6.19 18.52
N TYR A 65 11.18 5.07 17.86
CA TYR A 65 10.46 5.14 16.58
C TYR A 65 9.01 5.55 16.80
N ILE A 66 8.39 5.08 17.89
CA ILE A 66 7.03 5.46 18.26
C ILE A 66 6.97 6.95 18.61
N ASP A 67 7.89 7.43 19.44
CA ASP A 67 7.95 8.84 19.84
C ASP A 67 8.23 9.74 18.63
N ARG A 68 9.11 9.33 17.70
CA ARG A 68 9.30 10.02 16.43
C ARG A 68 8.05 10.04 15.57
N THR A 69 7.35 8.91 15.45
CA THR A 69 6.09 8.84 14.70
C THR A 69 5.03 9.77 15.31
N TYR A 70 4.94 9.82 16.65
CA TYR A 70 4.04 10.70 17.36
C TYR A 70 4.38 12.18 17.10
N GLN A 71 5.64 12.57 17.29
CA GLN A 71 6.12 13.93 17.00
C GLN A 71 5.94 14.32 15.52
N PHE A 72 6.11 13.36 14.61
CA PHE A 72 5.92 13.59 13.18
C PHE A 72 4.45 13.86 12.84
N TYR A 73 3.53 13.06 13.39
CA TYR A 73 2.09 13.30 13.21
C TYR A 73 1.59 14.54 13.95
N GLU A 74 2.17 14.86 15.11
CA GLU A 74 1.83 16.08 15.84
C GLU A 74 2.31 17.33 15.08
N LYS A 75 3.51 17.28 14.49
CA LYS A 75 4.11 18.38 13.73
C LYS A 75 3.47 18.61 12.36
N TYR A 76 3.21 17.54 11.60
CA TYR A 76 2.74 17.63 10.20
C TYR A 76 1.25 17.28 10.04
N GLY A 77 0.60 16.79 11.10
CA GLY A 77 -0.83 16.52 11.12
C GLY A 77 -1.28 15.47 10.11
N GLY A 78 -2.57 15.52 9.78
CA GLY A 78 -3.18 14.59 8.83
C GLY A 78 -2.70 14.75 7.38
N ALA A 79 -2.13 15.90 7.00
CA ALA A 79 -1.53 16.11 5.67
C ALA A 79 -0.43 15.09 5.38
N THR A 80 0.23 14.57 6.41
CA THR A 80 1.16 13.45 6.32
C THR A 80 0.55 12.22 5.66
N ILE A 81 -0.71 11.90 5.95
CA ILE A 81 -1.40 10.72 5.39
C ILE A 81 -1.60 10.89 3.88
N PHE A 82 -1.94 12.11 3.47
CA PHE A 82 -2.05 12.45 2.06
C PHE A 82 -0.70 12.29 1.35
N VAL A 83 0.36 12.94 1.85
CA VAL A 83 1.69 12.90 1.24
C VAL A 83 2.28 11.50 1.24
N ALA A 84 2.09 10.75 2.34
CA ALA A 84 2.55 9.37 2.48
C ALA A 84 2.06 8.48 1.35
N ARG A 85 0.86 8.74 0.80
CA ARG A 85 0.29 7.95 -0.30
C ARG A 85 1.16 7.96 -1.57
N PHE A 86 1.87 9.06 -1.81
CA PHE A 86 2.73 9.25 -2.97
C PHE A 86 4.14 8.71 -2.77
N VAL A 87 4.52 8.39 -1.53
CA VAL A 87 5.84 7.85 -1.21
C VAL A 87 5.73 6.32 -1.12
N PRO A 88 6.37 5.57 -2.06
CA PRO A 88 6.36 4.12 -2.01
C PRO A 88 6.94 3.62 -0.67
N LEU A 89 6.41 2.52 -0.14
CA LEU A 89 6.63 2.02 1.24
C LEU A 89 5.93 2.81 2.34
N VAL A 90 6.04 4.14 2.36
CA VAL A 90 5.45 4.93 3.45
C VAL A 90 3.93 4.75 3.45
N ARG A 91 3.28 4.75 2.28
CA ARG A 91 1.83 4.54 2.17
C ARG A 91 1.32 3.26 2.80
N THR A 92 2.11 2.17 2.81
CA THR A 92 1.64 0.88 3.37
C THR A 92 1.71 0.85 4.89
N PHE A 93 2.61 1.65 5.48
CA PHE A 93 2.77 1.74 6.93
C PHE A 93 2.02 2.94 7.52
N ALA A 94 1.77 3.99 6.74
CA ALA A 94 1.17 5.22 7.24
C ALA A 94 -0.21 5.04 7.91
N PRO A 95 -1.16 4.26 7.37
CA PRO A 95 -2.44 4.05 8.04
C PRO A 95 -2.28 3.30 9.37
N PHE A 96 -1.42 2.28 9.39
CA PHE A 96 -1.09 1.54 10.60
C PHE A 96 -0.45 2.43 11.66
N LEU A 97 0.57 3.21 11.29
CA LEU A 97 1.26 4.13 12.19
C LEU A 97 0.33 5.25 12.71
N ALA A 98 -0.59 5.74 11.88
CA ALA A 98 -1.61 6.69 12.30
C ALA A 98 -2.54 6.09 13.37
N GLY A 99 -2.89 4.81 13.24
CA GLY A 99 -3.63 4.07 14.25
C GLY A 99 -2.85 3.89 15.54
N VAL A 100 -1.60 3.43 15.46
CA VAL A 100 -0.71 3.26 16.64
C VAL A 100 -0.52 4.59 17.38
N GLY A 101 -0.32 5.68 16.64
CA GLY A 101 -0.22 7.04 17.18
C GLY A 101 -1.54 7.64 17.68
N SER A 102 -2.65 6.88 17.64
CA SER A 102 -3.98 7.31 18.10
C SER A 102 -4.46 8.62 17.43
N MET A 103 -4.14 8.81 16.14
CA MET A 103 -4.64 9.97 15.39
C MET A 103 -6.17 9.93 15.33
N HIS A 104 -6.86 11.03 15.63
CA HIS A 104 -8.32 11.08 15.55
C HIS A 104 -8.87 10.57 14.19
N TYR A 105 -9.66 9.48 14.22
CA TYR A 105 -10.07 8.73 13.02
C TYR A 105 -10.73 9.58 11.93
N PRO A 106 -11.68 10.50 12.22
CA PRO A 106 -12.23 11.40 11.21
C PRO A 106 -11.18 12.22 10.44
N ARG A 107 -10.12 12.66 11.14
CA ARG A 107 -9.01 13.38 10.50
C ARG A 107 -8.24 12.44 9.59
N PHE A 108 -7.90 11.24 10.06
CA PHE A 108 -7.26 10.22 9.22
C PHE A 108 -8.09 9.92 7.97
N LEU A 109 -9.38 9.65 8.13
CA LEU A 109 -10.29 9.28 7.05
C LEU A 109 -10.39 10.39 6.00
N PHE A 110 -10.47 11.65 6.41
CA PHE A 110 -10.52 12.79 5.50
C PHE A 110 -9.28 12.86 4.58
N TYR A 111 -8.08 12.82 5.16
CA TYR A 111 -6.84 12.88 4.36
C TYR A 111 -6.60 11.60 3.57
N ASN A 112 -7.00 10.46 4.11
CA ASN A 112 -6.97 9.20 3.40
C ASN A 112 -7.88 9.23 2.17
N LEU A 113 -9.11 9.71 2.29
CA LEU A 113 -10.05 9.84 1.18
C LEU A 113 -9.56 10.82 0.13
N LEU A 114 -9.03 11.98 0.53
CA LEU A 114 -8.42 12.92 -0.41
C LEU A 114 -7.24 12.29 -1.17
N GLY A 115 -6.37 11.58 -0.46
CA GLY A 115 -5.28 10.83 -1.09
C GLY A 115 -5.83 9.75 -2.05
N ALA A 116 -6.84 8.99 -1.58
CA ALA A 116 -7.82 8.17 -2.29
C ALA A 116 -8.04 8.62 -3.73
N VAL A 117 -8.73 9.74 -3.79
CA VAL A 117 -9.24 10.33 -5.02
C VAL A 117 -8.06 10.79 -5.87
N VAL A 118 -7.17 11.63 -5.34
CA VAL A 118 -6.10 12.24 -6.14
C VAL A 118 -5.16 11.19 -6.74
N TRP A 119 -4.73 10.21 -5.95
CA TRP A 119 -3.85 9.13 -6.41
C TRP A 119 -4.52 8.25 -7.46
N THR A 120 -5.75 7.79 -7.17
CA THR A 120 -6.52 6.94 -8.08
C THR A 120 -6.77 7.65 -9.40
N THR A 121 -7.20 8.92 -9.36
CA THR A 121 -7.40 9.74 -10.56
C THR A 121 -6.12 9.88 -11.36
N GLY A 122 -4.98 10.15 -10.72
CA GLY A 122 -3.70 10.24 -11.40
C GLY A 122 -3.34 8.96 -12.17
N ILE A 123 -3.35 7.80 -11.49
CA ILE A 123 -2.91 6.53 -12.11
C ILE A 123 -3.93 6.01 -13.12
N VAL A 124 -5.22 6.03 -12.79
CA VAL A 124 -6.28 5.50 -13.68
C VAL A 124 -6.36 6.34 -14.94
N LEU A 125 -6.30 7.68 -14.85
CA LEU A 125 -6.30 8.52 -16.05
C LEU A 125 -5.01 8.35 -16.85
N ALA A 126 -3.85 8.23 -16.21
CA ALA A 126 -2.61 7.91 -16.92
C ALA A 126 -2.74 6.60 -17.70
N GLY A 127 -3.28 5.55 -17.08
CA GLY A 127 -3.59 4.28 -17.72
C GLY A 127 -4.61 4.41 -18.84
N TYR A 128 -5.67 5.22 -18.66
CA TYR A 128 -6.70 5.46 -19.67
C TYR A 128 -6.14 6.16 -20.91
N TYR A 129 -5.41 7.26 -20.74
CA TYR A 129 -4.81 7.98 -21.87
C TYR A 129 -3.73 7.14 -22.56
N LEU A 130 -2.87 6.45 -21.81
CA LEU A 130 -1.86 5.58 -22.42
C LEU A 130 -2.49 4.33 -23.07
N GLY A 131 -3.59 3.84 -22.52
CA GLY A 131 -4.40 2.77 -23.10
C GLY A 131 -5.14 3.18 -24.37
N SER A 132 -5.26 4.48 -24.65
CA SER A 132 -5.94 4.98 -25.83
C SER A 132 -5.09 4.86 -27.12
N PHE A 133 -3.77 4.71 -26.99
CA PHE A 133 -2.87 4.51 -28.13
C PHE A 133 -3.13 3.18 -28.85
N THR A 134 -3.14 3.20 -30.17
CA THR A 134 -3.49 2.05 -31.03
C THR A 134 -2.64 0.81 -30.74
N VAL A 135 -1.33 1.00 -30.55
CA VAL A 135 -0.38 -0.08 -30.20
C VAL A 135 -0.78 -0.77 -28.89
N VAL A 136 -1.28 0.00 -27.92
CA VAL A 136 -1.66 -0.52 -26.60
C VAL A 136 -3.03 -1.19 -26.66
N LYS A 137 -3.99 -0.63 -27.41
CA LYS A 137 -5.31 -1.24 -27.66
C LYS A 137 -5.20 -2.60 -28.35
N GLU A 138 -4.41 -2.69 -29.41
CA GLU A 138 -4.21 -3.92 -30.18
C GLU A 138 -3.49 -5.01 -29.37
N ASN A 139 -2.73 -4.62 -28.35
CA ASN A 139 -1.98 -5.53 -27.48
C ASN A 139 -2.53 -5.58 -26.05
N MET A 140 -3.81 -5.27 -25.83
CA MET A 140 -4.42 -5.26 -24.48
C MET A 140 -4.24 -6.58 -23.73
N SER A 141 -4.48 -7.71 -24.38
CA SER A 141 -4.31 -9.03 -23.76
C SER A 141 -2.87 -9.27 -23.33
N LEU A 142 -1.90 -8.87 -24.16
CA LEU A 142 -0.47 -8.95 -23.86
C LEU A 142 -0.09 -8.03 -22.69
N LEU A 143 -0.62 -6.81 -22.63
CA LEU A 143 -0.39 -5.87 -21.52
C LEU A 143 -0.89 -6.44 -20.18
N ILE A 144 -2.11 -6.98 -20.17
CA ILE A 144 -2.70 -7.60 -18.98
C ILE A 144 -1.84 -8.78 -18.52
N ILE A 145 -1.47 -9.68 -19.44
CA ILE A 145 -0.62 -10.84 -19.13
C ILE A 145 0.74 -10.39 -18.60
N ALA A 146 1.38 -9.39 -19.21
CA ALA A 146 2.66 -8.86 -18.77
C ALA A 146 2.60 -8.31 -17.35
N VAL A 147 1.54 -7.56 -17.00
CA VAL A 147 1.36 -7.01 -15.65
C VAL A 147 1.06 -8.10 -14.63
N LEU A 148 0.25 -9.11 -14.99
CA LEU A 148 0.00 -10.26 -14.12
C LEU A 148 1.29 -11.05 -13.88
N ALA A 149 2.09 -11.31 -14.92
CA ALA A 149 3.37 -11.98 -14.81
C ALA A 149 4.35 -11.20 -13.93
N LEU A 150 4.50 -9.89 -14.16
CA LEU A 150 5.37 -9.04 -13.35
C LEU A 150 4.95 -9.01 -11.88
N SER A 151 3.64 -8.96 -11.62
CA SER A 151 3.07 -9.01 -10.27
C SER A 151 3.36 -10.35 -9.60
N ALA A 152 3.14 -11.47 -10.30
CA ALA A 152 3.43 -12.81 -9.80
C ALA A 152 4.91 -13.00 -9.49
N VAL A 153 5.81 -12.57 -10.39
CA VAL A 153 7.27 -12.62 -10.17
C VAL A 153 7.66 -11.81 -8.95
N THR A 154 7.12 -10.59 -8.79
CA THR A 154 7.41 -9.73 -7.63
C THR A 154 6.96 -10.39 -6.33
N ILE A 155 5.77 -11.00 -6.30
CA ILE A 155 5.25 -11.70 -5.11
C ILE A 155 6.12 -12.91 -4.79
N LEU A 156 6.44 -13.75 -5.79
CA LEU A 156 7.29 -14.92 -5.62
C LEU A 156 8.69 -14.56 -5.11
N PHE A 157 9.27 -13.49 -5.67
CA PHE A 157 10.55 -12.97 -5.21
C PHE A 157 10.50 -12.53 -3.74
N ILE A 158 9.48 -11.76 -3.34
CA ILE A 158 9.30 -11.34 -1.94
C ILE A 158 9.12 -12.56 -1.03
N LEU A 159 8.29 -13.53 -1.40
CA LEU A 159 8.08 -14.76 -0.64
C LEU A 159 9.38 -15.55 -0.49
N PHE A 160 10.14 -15.72 -1.57
CA PHE A 160 11.42 -16.40 -1.55
C PHE A 160 12.44 -15.68 -0.66
N SER A 161 12.54 -14.35 -0.75
CA SER A 161 13.42 -13.54 0.12
C SER A 161 13.05 -13.66 1.59
N VAL A 162 11.75 -13.65 1.91
CA VAL A 162 11.26 -13.80 3.29
C VAL A 162 11.53 -15.20 3.83
N ILE A 163 11.25 -16.26 3.05
CA ILE A 163 11.45 -17.65 3.45
C ILE A 163 12.95 -17.95 3.61
N SER A 164 13.78 -17.58 2.64
CA SER A 164 15.24 -17.79 2.70
C SER A 164 15.87 -17.07 3.90
N GLY A 165 15.44 -15.83 4.17
CA GLY A 165 15.85 -15.09 5.37
C GLY A 165 15.40 -15.75 6.68
N TYR A 166 14.19 -16.32 6.71
CA TYR A 166 13.70 -17.07 7.88
C TYR A 166 14.49 -18.38 8.10
N LEU A 167 14.80 -19.11 7.02
CA LEU A 167 15.56 -20.36 7.07
C LEU A 167 17.01 -20.13 7.52
N GLN A 168 17.70 -19.11 6.99
CA GLN A 168 19.05 -18.75 7.44
C GLN A 168 19.10 -18.43 8.93
N LYS A 169 18.11 -17.66 9.42
CA LYS A 169 18.03 -17.28 10.84
C LYS A 169 17.76 -18.49 11.75
N ARG A 170 17.02 -19.50 11.27
CA ARG A 170 16.80 -20.77 11.98
C ARG A 170 18.06 -21.63 12.02
N MET A 171 18.80 -21.73 10.91
CA MET A 171 20.05 -22.51 10.85
C MET A 171 21.14 -21.91 11.75
N SER A 172 21.37 -20.59 11.72
CA SER A 172 22.33 -19.91 12.60
C SER A 172 21.93 -19.84 14.09
N ALA A 173 20.71 -20.26 14.45
CA ALA A 173 20.26 -20.39 15.83
C ALA A 173 20.36 -21.84 16.35
N GLY A 174 20.45 -22.83 15.45
CA GLY A 174 20.73 -24.24 15.78
C GLY A 174 22.19 -24.46 16.17
N ASP A 175 23.14 -23.90 15.39
CA ASP A 175 24.59 -24.04 15.61
C ASP A 175 25.14 -23.36 16.87
N ARG A 176 24.35 -22.50 17.54
CA ARG A 176 24.77 -21.80 18.77
C ARG A 176 24.43 -22.54 20.07
N LYS A 177 23.83 -23.73 19.95
CA LYS A 177 23.41 -24.56 21.09
C LYS A 177 24.23 -25.85 21.26
N GLU A 178 25.21 -26.08 20.40
CA GLU A 178 26.28 -27.06 20.59
C GLU A 178 27.56 -26.38 21.08
#